data_AF-A8WSE7-F1
#
_entry.id   AF-A8WSE7-F1
#
_cell.length_a   1.000
_cell.length_b   1.000
_cell.length_c   1.000
_cell.angle_alpha   90.00
_cell.angle_beta   90.00
_cell.angle_gamma   90.00
#
_symmetry.space_group_name_H-M   'P 1'
#
loop_
_entity.id
_entity.type
_entity.pdbx_description
1 polymer ?
#
loop_
_entity_poly.entity_id
_entity_poly.type
_entity_poly.pdbx_seq_one_letter_code
_entity_poly.pdbx_strand_id
1 'polypeptide(L)'
;MSFLFQKFFQSSKLSTELSDVATASLPSPLEPSTAICTTPNQARRIIKTADGQQLVLCADDVKYLEVIDSMFIDLKTLNGEVNEEPSVLIPISIESSTMYKIIDWSRSAKKTEESKLNFSQFFSDITIKQCIQILEASLFLGLTHLEKCSAKWIAAKLEGKTTGEMAQILEVQRIGLCQESQDKLNRFNLATPYRFD
;
A
#
# COMPACT_ATOMS: atom_id res chain seq x y z
N MET A 1 22.94 5.18 -36.59
CA MET A 1 21.57 5.75 -36.48
C MET A 1 21.18 5.77 -35.00
N SER A 2 21.96 6.35 -34.08
CA SER A 2 21.92 7.75 -33.61
C SER A 2 20.93 8.68 -34.32
N PHE A 3 19.99 9.23 -33.54
CA PHE A 3 19.14 10.44 -33.69
C PHE A 3 17.95 10.18 -32.73
N LEU A 4 17.83 10.72 -31.51
CA LEU A 4 17.56 12.12 -31.18
C LEU A 4 17.39 12.20 -29.65
N PHE A 5 18.40 12.65 -28.89
CA PHE A 5 18.17 13.23 -27.55
C PHE A 5 19.27 14.24 -27.17
N GLN A 6 19.91 14.83 -28.18
CA GLN A 6 21.00 15.79 -28.02
C GLN A 6 20.55 17.19 -28.43
N LYS A 7 19.45 17.69 -27.82
CA LYS A 7 18.96 19.06 -28.03
C LYS A 7 18.25 19.65 -26.81
N PHE A 8 18.91 19.65 -25.65
CA PHE A 8 18.49 20.55 -24.56
C PHE A 8 19.60 21.33 -23.87
N PHE A 9 20.87 21.08 -24.18
CA PHE A 9 21.97 21.86 -23.63
C PHE A 9 22.75 22.53 -24.75
N GLN A 10 22.35 23.74 -25.14
CA GLN A 10 23.30 24.79 -25.52
C GLN A 10 22.63 26.17 -25.65
N SER A 11 23.37 27.16 -25.16
CA SER A 11 23.10 28.60 -25.11
C SER A 11 22.30 29.04 -23.87
N SER A 12 22.94 29.58 -22.85
CA SER A 12 23.56 30.90 -22.95
C SER A 12 24.81 31.03 -22.07
N LYS A 13 25.89 31.56 -22.65
CA LYS A 13 27.00 32.18 -21.93
C LYS A 13 26.50 33.47 -21.26
N LEU A 14 26.92 33.74 -20.03
CA LEU A 14 27.38 35.08 -19.63
C LEU A 14 28.12 35.06 -18.29
N SER A 15 29.15 35.90 -18.27
CA SER A 15 30.23 36.04 -17.30
C SER A 15 29.80 36.70 -15.99
N THR A 16 30.67 36.53 -14.98
CA THR A 16 31.16 37.49 -13.97
C THR A 16 30.22 38.59 -13.49
N GLU A 17 30.00 38.68 -12.18
CA GLU A 17 30.26 39.84 -11.29
C GLU A 17 29.71 39.55 -9.89
N LEU A 18 30.51 39.86 -8.86
CA LEU A 18 30.11 39.91 -7.46
C LEU A 18 29.21 41.13 -7.22
N SER A 19 28.10 40.97 -6.47
CA SER A 19 27.68 41.96 -5.45
C SER A 19 26.41 41.52 -4.72
N ASP A 20 26.38 41.83 -3.43
CA ASP A 20 25.25 41.80 -2.49
C ASP A 20 23.90 42.25 -3.07
N VAL A 21 22.82 41.67 -2.54
CA VAL A 21 21.69 42.33 -1.86
C VAL A 21 20.46 41.41 -1.89
N ALA A 22 19.86 41.24 -0.72
CA ALA A 22 18.63 40.50 -0.48
C ALA A 22 17.49 40.88 -1.43
N THR A 23 16.84 39.90 -2.04
CA THR A 23 15.45 40.04 -2.51
C THR A 23 14.76 38.68 -2.48
N ALA A 24 13.60 38.64 -1.82
CA ALA A 24 12.73 37.48 -1.69
C ALA A 24 12.18 37.06 -3.07
N SER A 25 12.12 35.74 -3.32
CA SER A 25 11.44 35.18 -4.48
C SER A 25 10.65 33.93 -4.09
N LEU A 26 9.41 33.87 -4.60
CA LEU A 26 8.28 33.01 -4.28
C LEU A 26 8.57 31.49 -4.24
N PRO A 27 7.76 30.71 -3.50
CA PRO A 27 7.82 29.25 -3.52
C PRO A 27 7.31 28.68 -4.85
N SER A 28 8.08 27.78 -5.44
CA SER A 28 7.65 26.85 -6.49
C SER A 28 6.42 26.04 -6.04
N PRO A 29 5.53 25.60 -6.96
CA PRO A 29 4.26 24.99 -6.61
C PRO A 29 4.48 23.69 -5.85
N LEU A 30 4.23 23.73 -4.54
CA LEU A 30 4.16 22.55 -3.69
C LEU A 30 3.04 21.66 -4.21
N GLU A 31 3.39 20.50 -4.78
CA GLU A 31 2.47 19.37 -4.72
C GLU A 31 2.08 19.16 -3.25
N PRO A 32 0.82 18.83 -2.94
CA PRO A 32 0.39 18.65 -1.56
C PRO A 32 1.07 17.40 -0.99
N SER A 33 2.26 17.58 -0.43
CA SER A 33 2.91 16.63 0.46
C SER A 33 2.12 16.64 1.75
N THR A 34 1.25 15.65 1.93
CA THR A 34 0.59 15.38 3.21
C THR A 34 1.60 14.76 4.15
N ALA A 35 2.35 15.62 4.84
CA ALA A 35 3.43 15.26 5.73
C ALA A 35 2.98 14.27 6.83
N ILE A 36 3.73 13.17 6.98
CA ILE A 36 3.70 12.34 8.19
C ILE A 36 5.12 12.19 8.76
N CYS A 37 5.84 13.30 8.99
CA CYS A 37 6.98 13.32 9.92
C CYS A 37 7.29 14.78 10.29
N THR A 38 7.28 15.14 11.57
CA THR A 38 7.55 16.51 12.07
C THR A 38 9.02 16.73 12.47
N THR A 39 9.92 15.78 12.21
CA THR A 39 11.32 15.86 12.64
C THR A 39 12.30 15.97 11.44
N PRO A 40 13.23 16.96 11.42
CA PRO A 40 14.08 17.21 10.25
C PRO A 40 15.20 16.19 9.96
N ASN A 41 15.54 15.29 10.90
CA ASN A 41 16.81 14.54 10.89
C ASN A 41 16.66 13.00 10.80
N GLN A 42 15.51 12.47 10.40
CA GLN A 42 15.36 11.02 10.18
C GLN A 42 15.34 10.72 8.68
N ALA A 43 16.07 9.68 8.27
CA ALA A 43 16.08 9.15 6.91
C ALA A 43 14.65 9.07 6.35
N ARG A 44 14.36 9.92 5.37
CA ARG A 44 13.01 10.08 4.82
C ARG A 44 12.80 9.06 3.73
N ARG A 45 11.91 8.10 4.00
CA ARG A 45 11.51 7.08 3.03
C ARG A 45 10.23 7.55 2.36
N ILE A 46 10.23 7.68 1.04
CA ILE A 46 9.09 8.24 0.31
C ILE A 46 8.44 7.14 -0.53
N ILE A 47 7.13 6.96 -0.35
CA ILE A 47 6.32 6.07 -1.18
C ILE A 47 5.32 6.88 -2.01
N LYS A 48 5.01 6.43 -3.22
CA LYS A 48 3.94 7.00 -4.05
C LYS A 48 2.78 6.02 -4.12
N THR A 49 1.61 6.42 -3.65
CA THR A 49 0.40 5.59 -3.62
C THR A 49 -0.27 5.52 -4.99
N ALA A 50 -1.20 4.58 -5.16
CA ALA A 50 -1.90 4.34 -6.43
C ALA A 50 -2.71 5.56 -6.93
N ASP A 51 -3.23 6.36 -6.00
CA ASP A 51 -3.92 7.62 -6.26
C ASP A 51 -2.97 8.82 -6.46
N GLY A 52 -1.66 8.55 -6.55
CA GLY A 52 -0.64 9.53 -6.89
C GLY A 52 -0.10 10.36 -5.72
N GLN A 53 -0.58 10.13 -4.49
CA GLN A 53 -0.09 10.84 -3.32
C GLN A 53 1.31 10.35 -2.92
N GLN A 54 2.11 11.27 -2.40
CA GLN A 54 3.44 10.96 -1.88
C GLN A 54 3.40 10.96 -0.35
N LEU A 55 3.66 9.80 0.26
CA LEU A 55 3.71 9.67 1.71
C LEU A 55 5.17 9.60 2.16
N VAL A 56 5.51 10.48 3.09
CA VAL A 56 6.82 10.49 3.76
C VAL A 56 6.70 9.66 5.02
N LEU A 57 7.45 8.56 5.06
CA LEU A 57 7.49 7.63 6.18
C LEU A 57 8.79 7.87 6.98
N CYS A 58 8.67 7.88 8.30
CA CYS A 58 9.85 7.85 9.15
C CYS A 58 10.40 6.41 9.15
N ALA A 59 11.70 6.20 9.40
CA ALA A 59 12.33 4.87 9.39
C ALA A 59 11.60 3.85 10.30
N ASP A 60 11.05 4.34 11.41
CA ASP A 60 10.26 3.55 12.37
C ASP A 60 8.95 3.00 11.80
N ASP A 61 8.30 3.72 10.88
CA ASP A 61 7.06 3.27 10.25
C ASP A 61 7.34 2.11 9.28
N VAL A 62 8.47 2.18 8.59
CA VAL A 62 8.83 1.22 7.54
C VAL A 62 9.35 -0.09 8.08
N LYS A 63 9.93 -0.12 9.29
CA LYS A 63 10.39 -1.37 9.93
C LYS A 63 9.28 -2.42 10.08
N TYR A 64 8.03 -1.98 10.18
CA TYR A 64 6.87 -2.89 10.25
C TYR A 64 6.32 -3.27 8.88
N LEU A 65 6.79 -2.62 7.82
CA LEU A 65 6.41 -2.86 6.44
C LEU A 65 7.54 -3.64 5.74
N GLU A 66 7.65 -4.93 6.04
CA GLU A 66 8.81 -5.78 5.66
C GLU A 66 9.20 -5.63 4.18
N VAL A 67 8.21 -5.63 3.29
CA VAL A 67 8.43 -5.50 1.85
C VAL A 67 9.00 -4.12 1.49
N ILE A 68 8.48 -3.05 2.09
CA ILE A 68 8.96 -1.69 1.83
C ILE A 68 10.36 -1.49 2.42
N ASP A 69 10.63 -2.02 3.62
CA ASP A 69 11.97 -1.97 4.21
C ASP A 69 13.00 -2.67 3.33
N SER A 70 12.67 -3.87 2.83
CA SER A 70 13.51 -4.64 1.92
C SER A 70 13.79 -3.87 0.63
N MET A 71 12.78 -3.27 0.01
CA MET A 71 12.97 -2.47 -1.21
C MET A 71 13.91 -1.27 -0.98
N PHE A 72 13.81 -0.58 0.15
CA PHE A 72 14.74 0.52 0.47
C PHE A 72 16.17 0.01 0.71
N ILE A 73 16.34 -1.15 1.36
CA ILE A 73 17.65 -1.77 1.58
C ILE A 73 18.29 -2.17 0.25
N ASP A 74 17.52 -2.80 -0.65
CA ASP A 74 17.99 -3.23 -1.97
C ASP A 74 18.43 -2.03 -2.81
N LEU A 75 17.62 -0.96 -2.84
CA LEU A 75 17.93 0.26 -3.58
C LEU A 75 19.15 1.00 -3.02
N LYS A 76 19.33 0.99 -1.69
CA LYS A 76 20.55 1.53 -1.07
C LYS A 76 21.79 0.73 -1.47
N THR A 77 21.68 -0.60 -1.51
CA THR A 77 22.76 -1.51 -1.90
C THR A 77 23.16 -1.32 -3.37
N LEU A 78 22.17 -1.08 -4.25
CA LEU A 78 22.39 -0.84 -5.68
C LEU A 78 23.05 0.52 -5.97
N ASN A 79 22.76 1.55 -5.18
CA ASN A 79 23.25 2.91 -5.40
C ASN A 79 24.66 3.17 -4.83
N GLY A 80 25.23 2.21 -4.08
CA GLY A 80 26.52 2.38 -3.40
C GLY A 80 26.47 3.35 -2.21
N GLU A 81 27.56 3.46 -1.44
CA GLU A 81 27.71 4.43 -0.33
C GLU A 81 27.84 5.87 -0.83
N VAL A 82 26.89 6.33 -1.65
CA VAL A 82 26.79 7.75 -1.99
C VAL A 82 26.26 8.46 -0.74
N ASN A 83 27.07 9.37 -0.20
CA ASN A 83 26.84 10.11 1.05
C ASN A 83 25.62 11.05 1.02
N GLU A 84 24.91 11.12 -0.11
CA GLU A 84 23.61 11.76 -0.23
C GLU A 84 22.57 10.65 -0.30
N GLU A 85 21.68 10.53 0.70
CA GLU A 85 20.54 9.62 0.59
C GLU A 85 19.76 10.00 -0.67
N PRO A 86 19.78 9.19 -1.75
CA PRO A 86 18.90 9.47 -2.87
C PRO A 86 17.49 9.44 -2.29
N SER A 87 16.71 10.49 -2.57
CA SER A 87 15.28 10.54 -2.23
C SER A 87 14.56 9.51 -3.10
N VAL A 88 14.73 8.24 -2.75
CA VAL A 88 14.17 7.10 -3.46
C VAL A 88 12.67 7.12 -3.24
N LEU A 89 11.95 7.22 -4.34
CA LEU A 89 10.49 7.16 -4.38
C LEU A 89 10.06 5.77 -4.83
N ILE A 90 9.38 5.02 -3.96
CA ILE A 90 8.87 3.69 -4.29
C ILE A 90 7.38 3.79 -4.64
N PRO A 91 6.97 3.53 -5.89
CA PRO A 91 5.56 3.45 -6.24
C PRO A 91 4.94 2.17 -5.66
N ILE A 92 3.76 2.28 -5.06
CA ILE A 92 2.98 1.17 -4.51
C ILE A 92 1.57 1.18 -5.07
N SER A 93 1.04 -0.01 -5.36
CA SER A 93 -0.32 -0.20 -5.88
C SER A 93 -1.37 -0.23 -4.76
N ILE A 94 -1.26 0.69 -3.78
CA ILE A 94 -2.17 0.81 -2.64
C ILE A 94 -2.65 2.27 -2.59
N GLU A 95 -3.95 2.49 -2.47
CA GLU A 95 -4.52 3.83 -2.27
C GLU A 95 -4.06 4.44 -0.94
N SER A 96 -3.84 5.76 -0.93
CA SER A 96 -3.43 6.51 0.26
C SER A 96 -4.31 6.23 1.48
N SER A 97 -5.64 6.22 1.30
CA SER A 97 -6.61 6.01 2.39
C SER A 97 -6.44 4.67 3.12
N THR A 98 -6.10 3.61 2.39
CA THR A 98 -5.79 2.28 2.95
C THR A 98 -4.40 2.29 3.58
N MET A 99 -3.43 2.94 2.93
CA MET A 99 -2.06 3.03 3.44
C MET A 99 -1.98 3.76 4.79
N TYR A 100 -2.72 4.86 4.97
CA TYR A 100 -2.80 5.58 6.26
C TYR A 100 -3.28 4.68 7.40
N LYS A 101 -4.35 3.91 7.16
CA LYS A 101 -4.89 2.95 8.15
C LYS A 101 -3.87 1.88 8.54
N ILE A 102 -3.11 1.39 7.57
CA ILE A 102 -2.05 0.40 7.80
C ILE A 102 -0.91 1.01 8.62
N ILE A 103 -0.47 2.22 8.30
CA ILE A 103 0.57 2.92 9.06
C ILE A 103 0.11 3.14 10.51
N ASP A 104 -1.14 3.57 10.72
CA ASP A 104 -1.69 3.78 12.06
C ASP A 104 -1.81 2.48 12.86
N TRP A 105 -2.18 1.38 12.21
CA TRP A 105 -2.14 0.04 12.80
C TRP A 105 -0.71 -0.33 13.23
N SER A 106 0.27 -0.24 12.32
CA SER A 106 1.67 -0.57 12.59
C SER A 106 2.25 0.26 13.74
N ARG A 107 1.93 1.55 13.81
CA ARG A 107 2.32 2.44 14.92
C ARG A 107 1.70 2.01 16.24
N SER A 108 0.46 1.56 16.22
CA SER A 108 -0.24 1.07 17.40
C SER A 108 0.34 -0.27 17.85
N ALA A 109 0.67 -1.16 16.92
CA ALA A 109 1.31 -2.46 17.16
C ALA A 109 2.71 -2.32 17.79
N LYS A 110 3.42 -1.23 17.46
CA LYS A 110 4.67 -0.85 18.11
C LYS A 110 4.49 -0.46 19.58
N LYS A 111 3.45 0.32 19.88
CA LYS A 111 3.16 0.80 21.25
C LYS A 111 2.55 -0.28 22.13
N THR A 112 1.76 -1.14 21.52
CA THR A 112 1.01 -2.20 22.18
C THR A 112 1.24 -3.44 21.35
N GLU A 113 1.94 -4.43 21.91
CA GLU A 113 2.22 -5.72 21.28
C GLU A 113 1.06 -6.16 20.37
N GLU A 114 1.35 -6.45 19.09
CA GLU A 114 0.33 -6.58 18.05
C GLU A 114 -0.75 -7.62 18.38
N SER A 115 -0.37 -8.68 19.10
CA SER A 115 -1.26 -9.74 19.60
C SER A 115 -2.38 -9.24 20.51
N LYS A 116 -2.22 -8.06 21.13
CA LYS A 116 -3.18 -7.42 22.03
C LYS A 116 -4.09 -6.43 21.31
N LEU A 117 -3.82 -6.10 20.06
CA LEU A 117 -4.67 -5.20 19.29
C LEU A 117 -5.97 -5.91 18.87
N ASN A 118 -7.10 -5.29 19.20
CA ASN A 118 -8.39 -5.76 18.76
C ASN A 118 -8.75 -5.10 17.42
N PHE A 119 -8.79 -5.89 16.35
CA PHE A 119 -9.09 -5.42 15.00
C PHE A 119 -10.43 -4.69 14.90
N SER A 120 -11.50 -5.26 15.47
CA SER A 120 -12.85 -4.68 15.42
C SER A 120 -12.96 -3.38 16.21
N GLN A 121 -12.18 -3.23 17.29
CA GLN A 121 -12.14 -1.99 18.07
C GLN A 121 -11.31 -0.91 17.36
N PHE A 122 -10.20 -1.30 16.72
CA PHE A 122 -9.34 -0.38 15.99
C PHE A 122 -10.04 0.14 14.72
N PHE A 123 -10.75 -0.75 14.02
CA PHE A 123 -11.50 -0.46 12.81
C PHE A 123 -13.01 -0.54 13.07
N SER A 124 -13.53 0.33 13.94
CA SER A 124 -14.93 0.31 14.40
C SER A 124 -15.95 0.40 13.28
N ASP A 125 -15.68 1.24 12.27
CA ASP A 125 -16.64 1.61 11.22
C ASP A 125 -16.21 1.13 9.83
N ILE A 126 -15.46 0.03 9.78
CA ILE A 126 -14.93 -0.48 8.53
C ILE A 126 -16.00 -1.20 7.68
N THR A 127 -16.04 -0.83 6.40
CA THR A 127 -16.88 -1.52 5.41
C THR A 127 -16.20 -2.80 4.92
N ILE A 128 -16.98 -3.74 4.37
CA ILE A 128 -16.45 -4.97 3.75
C ILE A 128 -15.39 -4.66 2.68
N LYS A 129 -15.67 -3.68 1.80
CA LYS A 129 -14.76 -3.24 0.74
C LYS A 129 -13.44 -2.72 1.30
N GLN A 130 -13.50 -1.87 2.31
CA GLN A 130 -12.28 -1.35 2.96
C GLN A 130 -11.50 -2.46 3.66
N CYS A 131 -12.18 -3.42 4.29
CA CYS A 131 -11.52 -4.57 4.92
C CYS A 131 -10.82 -5.46 3.88
N ILE A 132 -11.42 -5.65 2.70
CA ILE A 132 -10.77 -6.35 1.57
C ILE A 132 -9.53 -5.59 1.11
N GLN A 133 -9.60 -4.26 0.95
CA GLN A 133 -8.44 -3.44 0.58
C GLN A 133 -7.31 -3.53 1.62
N ILE A 134 -7.64 -3.53 2.92
CA ILE A 134 -6.65 -3.75 3.99
C ILE A 134 -6.06 -5.15 3.90
N LEU A 135 -6.87 -6.19 3.65
CA LEU A 135 -6.40 -7.56 3.48
C LEU A 135 -5.40 -7.66 2.32
N GLU A 136 -5.76 -7.17 1.14
CA GLU A 136 -4.89 -7.18 -0.06
C GLU A 136 -3.58 -6.42 0.19
N ALA A 137 -3.67 -5.23 0.77
CA ALA A 137 -2.49 -4.44 1.09
C ALA A 137 -1.62 -5.11 2.18
N SER A 138 -2.23 -5.75 3.19
CA SER A 138 -1.49 -6.47 4.23
C SER A 138 -0.72 -7.67 3.68
N LEU A 139 -1.32 -8.41 2.74
CA LEU A 139 -0.65 -9.48 1.99
C LEU A 139 0.55 -8.95 1.20
N PHE A 140 0.36 -7.84 0.47
CA PHE A 140 1.42 -7.22 -0.31
C PHE A 140 2.57 -6.70 0.56
N LEU A 141 2.28 -6.16 1.74
CA LEU A 141 3.27 -5.54 2.62
C LEU A 141 3.94 -6.50 3.60
N GLY A 142 3.49 -7.76 3.68
CA GLY A 142 4.02 -8.77 4.60
C GLY A 142 3.45 -8.69 6.03
N LEU A 143 2.31 -8.04 6.22
CA LEU A 143 1.70 -7.80 7.54
C LEU A 143 0.86 -9.00 8.02
N THR A 144 1.54 -10.09 8.36
CA THR A 144 0.93 -11.41 8.63
C THR A 144 -0.19 -11.39 9.68
N HIS A 145 -0.06 -10.60 10.75
CA HIS A 145 -1.08 -10.55 11.79
C HIS A 145 -2.31 -9.73 11.35
N LEU A 146 -2.09 -8.55 10.76
CA LEU A 146 -3.16 -7.73 10.18
C LEU A 146 -3.94 -8.49 9.08
N GLU A 147 -3.23 -9.25 8.25
CA GLU A 147 -3.81 -10.15 7.26
C GLU A 147 -4.80 -11.13 7.93
N LYS A 148 -4.33 -11.87 8.93
CA LYS A 148 -5.16 -12.86 9.66
C LYS A 148 -6.36 -12.21 10.33
N CYS A 149 -6.19 -11.05 10.94
CA CYS A 149 -7.27 -10.31 11.57
C CYS A 149 -8.34 -9.88 10.55
N SER A 150 -7.91 -9.31 9.42
CA SER A 150 -8.81 -8.87 8.34
C SER A 150 -9.56 -10.05 7.73
N ALA A 151 -8.86 -11.14 7.42
CA ALA A 151 -9.46 -12.35 6.89
C ALA A 151 -10.49 -12.97 7.85
N LYS A 152 -10.17 -13.05 9.16
CA LYS A 152 -11.12 -13.52 10.18
C LYS A 152 -12.35 -12.62 10.29
N TRP A 153 -12.17 -11.31 10.21
CA TRP A 153 -13.29 -10.36 10.24
C TRP A 153 -14.23 -10.57 9.05
N ILE A 154 -13.68 -10.73 7.83
CA ILE A 154 -14.48 -11.03 6.63
C ILE A 154 -15.18 -12.39 6.79
N ALA A 155 -14.47 -13.43 7.23
CA ALA A 155 -15.04 -14.76 7.43
C ALA A 155 -16.23 -14.73 8.41
N ALA A 156 -16.10 -14.01 9.53
CA ALA A 156 -17.18 -13.84 10.50
C ALA A 156 -18.40 -13.11 9.94
N LYS A 157 -18.24 -12.23 8.94
CA LYS A 157 -19.36 -11.58 8.25
C LYS A 157 -20.10 -12.51 7.30
N LEU A 158 -19.42 -13.54 6.78
CA LEU A 158 -19.97 -14.51 5.84
C LEU A 158 -20.47 -15.78 6.53
N GLU A 159 -20.06 -16.03 7.78
CA GLU A 159 -20.44 -17.21 8.54
C GLU A 159 -21.96 -17.33 8.67
N GLY A 160 -22.49 -18.53 8.38
CA GLY A 160 -23.93 -18.82 8.40
C GLY A 160 -24.76 -18.20 7.28
N LYS A 161 -24.13 -17.50 6.31
CA LYS A 161 -24.82 -16.92 5.15
C LYS A 161 -24.97 -17.92 4.01
N THR A 162 -26.06 -17.81 3.27
CA THR A 162 -26.23 -18.51 2.00
C THR A 162 -25.32 -17.91 0.92
N THR A 163 -25.07 -18.65 -0.16
CA THR A 163 -24.28 -18.15 -1.30
C THR A 163 -24.87 -16.86 -1.89
N GLY A 164 -26.20 -16.73 -1.88
CA GLY A 164 -26.90 -15.53 -2.33
C GLY A 164 -26.58 -14.30 -1.46
N GLU A 165 -26.69 -14.46 -0.15
CA GLU A 165 -26.37 -13.39 0.81
C GLU A 165 -24.88 -13.03 0.80
N MET A 166 -23.99 -14.03 0.72
CA MET A 166 -22.54 -13.80 0.62
C MET A 166 -22.21 -12.96 -0.61
N ALA A 167 -22.80 -13.25 -1.75
CA ALA A 167 -22.57 -12.48 -2.96
C ALA A 167 -23.11 -11.04 -2.87
N GLN A 168 -24.22 -10.82 -2.17
CA GLN A 168 -24.71 -9.47 -1.90
C GLN A 168 -23.74 -8.69 -1.00
N ILE A 169 -23.26 -9.33 0.07
CA ILE A 169 -22.28 -8.73 1.00
C ILE A 169 -20.98 -8.37 0.28
N LEU A 170 -20.51 -9.24 -0.62
CA LEU A 170 -19.27 -9.07 -1.37
C LEU A 170 -19.45 -8.28 -2.68
N GLU A 171 -20.67 -7.83 -2.98
CA GLU A 171 -21.02 -7.12 -4.22
C GLU A 171 -20.65 -7.89 -5.50
N VAL A 172 -20.74 -9.22 -5.47
CA VAL A 172 -20.42 -10.11 -6.59
C VAL A 172 -21.60 -10.22 -7.55
N GLN A 173 -21.41 -9.75 -8.79
CA GLN A 173 -22.49 -9.68 -9.80
C GLN A 173 -22.99 -11.04 -10.29
N ARG A 174 -22.17 -12.09 -10.22
CA ARG A 174 -22.51 -13.41 -10.75
C ARG A 174 -22.39 -14.48 -9.67
N ILE A 175 -23.54 -15.05 -9.33
CA ILE A 175 -23.68 -16.07 -8.30
C ILE A 175 -23.82 -17.42 -9.00
N GLY A 176 -23.02 -18.40 -8.59
CA GLY A 176 -23.06 -19.75 -9.13
C GLY A 176 -22.04 -20.02 -10.23
N LEU A 177 -22.01 -21.27 -10.67
CA LEU A 177 -21.09 -21.77 -11.69
C LEU A 177 -21.58 -21.38 -13.10
N CYS A 178 -20.65 -21.24 -14.04
CA CYS A 178 -21.04 -21.25 -15.45
C CYS A 178 -21.65 -22.61 -15.80
N GLN A 179 -22.46 -22.67 -16.86
CA GLN A 179 -23.17 -23.90 -17.26
C GLN A 179 -22.23 -25.10 -17.37
N GLU A 180 -21.05 -24.91 -17.96
CA GLU A 180 -20.04 -25.95 -18.09
C GLU A 180 -19.55 -26.50 -16.73
N SER A 181 -19.28 -25.60 -15.77
CA SER A 181 -18.85 -25.99 -14.42
C SER A 181 -19.99 -26.62 -13.62
N GLN A 182 -21.23 -26.18 -13.85
CA GLN A 182 -22.42 -26.80 -13.27
C GLN A 182 -22.62 -28.23 -13.80
N ASP A 183 -22.44 -28.45 -15.10
CA ASP A 183 -22.53 -29.78 -15.73
C ASP A 183 -21.41 -30.72 -15.21
N LYS A 184 -20.20 -30.19 -14.99
CA LYS A 184 -19.10 -30.95 -14.35
C LYS A 184 -19.44 -31.34 -12.90
N LEU A 185 -19.99 -30.41 -12.12
CA LEU A 185 -20.42 -30.69 -10.74
C LEU A 185 -21.54 -31.73 -10.72
N ASN A 186 -22.53 -31.62 -11.61
CA ASN A 186 -23.63 -32.57 -11.72
C ASN A 186 -23.11 -33.97 -12.06
N ARG A 187 -22.16 -34.09 -13.00
CA ARG A 187 -21.51 -35.38 -13.34
C ARG A 187 -20.72 -35.96 -12.16
N PHE A 188 -20.02 -35.12 -11.39
CA PHE A 188 -19.30 -35.55 -10.19
C PHE A 188 -20.26 -36.10 -9.13
N ASN A 189 -21.34 -35.36 -8.82
CA ASN A 189 -22.36 -35.80 -7.85
C ASN A 189 -23.11 -37.06 -8.29
N LEU A 190 -23.27 -37.29 -9.60
CA LEU A 190 -23.82 -38.54 -10.16
C LEU A 190 -22.85 -39.73 -10.00
N ALA A 191 -21.53 -39.49 -9.97
CA ALA A 191 -20.51 -40.53 -9.85
C ALA A 191 -20.21 -40.91 -8.39
N THR A 192 -20.44 -40.00 -7.43
CA THR A 192 -20.33 -40.27 -6.00
C THR A 192 -21.72 -40.22 -5.35
N PRO A 193 -22.43 -41.36 -5.24
CA PRO A 193 -23.70 -41.38 -4.52
C PRO A 193 -23.44 -40.97 -3.07
N TYR A 194 -24.19 -39.99 -2.59
CA TYR A 194 -24.25 -39.63 -1.17
C TYR A 194 -24.52 -40.90 -0.34
N ARG A 195 -23.50 -41.45 0.31
CA ARG A 195 -23.68 -42.42 1.40
C ARG A 195 -23.96 -41.63 2.66
N PHE A 196 -25.25 -41.39 2.93
CA PHE A 196 -25.71 -41.19 4.29
C PHE A 196 -26.26 -42.54 4.77
N ASP A 197 -25.51 -43.19 5.65
CA ASP A 197 -26.06 -44.08 6.69
C ASP A 197 -26.12 -43.27 7.99
#